data_AF-A0A0G0PBW1-F1
#
_entry.id   AF-A0A0G0PBW1-F1
#
_cell.length_a   1.000
_cell.length_b   1.000
_cell.length_c   1.000
_cell.angle_alpha   90.00
_cell.angle_beta   90.00
_cell.angle_gamma   90.00
#
_symmetry.space_group_name_H-M   'P 1'
#
loop_
_entity.id
_entity.type
_entity.pdbx_description
1 polymer ?
#
loop_
_entity_poly.entity_id
_entity_poly.type
_entity_poly.pdbx_seq_one_letter_code
_entity_poly.pdbx_strand_id
1 'polypeptide(L)' 'MDCDSCAKMIELDLEDAGIKCSCNYAKKILEVELSDPNEHKKIKEIVEKGGYKITS' A
#
# COMPACT_ATOMS: atom_id res chain seq x y z
N MET A 1 4.66 -5.77 -7.07
CA MET A 1 5.58 -6.08 -5.95
C MET A 1 6.44 -7.25 -6.37
N ASP A 2 7.69 -6.96 -6.74
CA ASP A 2 8.60 -7.96 -7.31
C ASP A 2 9.82 -8.23 -6.41
N CYS A 3 10.00 -7.44 -5.35
CA CYS A 3 11.01 -7.66 -4.31
C CYS A 3 10.57 -7.06 -2.97
N ASP A 4 11.32 -7.37 -1.91
CA ASP A 4 11.14 -6.83 -0.56
C ASP A 4 11.22 -5.30 -0.54
N SER A 5 12.17 -4.72 -1.29
CA SER A 5 12.31 -3.27 -1.38
C SER A 5 11.10 -2.58 -2.02
N CYS A 6 10.44 -3.21 -3.00
CA CYS A 6 9.20 -2.71 -3.59
C CYS A 6 8.06 -2.67 -2.57
N ALA A 7 7.94 -3.70 -1.73
CA ALA A 7 6.95 -3.75 -0.66
C ALA A 7 7.20 -2.64 0.37
N LYS A 8 8.45 -2.50 0.80
CA LYS A 8 8.85 -1.50 1.79
C LYS A 8 8.64 -0.07 1.32
N MET A 9 8.84 0.22 0.03
CA MET A 9 8.54 1.53 -0.54
C MET A 9 7.05 1.88 -0.41
N ILE A 10 6.16 0.93 -0.72
CA ILE A 10 4.71 1.14 -0.57
C ILE A 10 4.35 1.36 0.90
N GLU A 11 4.94 0.59 1.81
CA GLU A 11 4.71 0.75 3.25
C GLU A 11 5.11 2.14 3.73
N LEU A 12 6.30 2.62 3.35
CA LEU A 12 6.80 3.94 3.72
C LEU A 12 5.89 5.06 3.18
N ASP A 13 5.47 4.99 1.92
CA ASP A 13 4.58 6.00 1.31
C ASP A 13 3.21 6.05 2.02
N LEU A 14 2.69 4.90 2.45
CA LEU A 14 1.43 4.79 3.19
C LEU A 14 1.58 5.25 4.64
N GLU A 15 2.68 4.89 5.31
CA GLU A 15 2.99 5.35 6.67
C GLU A 15 3.19 6.87 6.71
N ASP A 16 3.89 7.46 5.74
CA ASP A 16 4.03 8.92 5.59
C ASP A 16 2.67 9.61 5.37
N ALA A 17 1.72 8.90 4.76
CA ALA A 17 0.34 9.32 4.61
C ALA A 17 -0.51 9.13 5.89
N GLY A 18 0.06 8.60 6.97
CA GLY A 18 -0.59 8.31 8.25
C GLY A 18 -1.35 6.98 8.29
N ILE A 19 -1.15 6.11 7.31
CA ILE A 19 -1.91 4.87 7.11
C ILE A 19 -1.07 3.69 7.61
N LYS A 20 -1.59 2.96 8.60
CA LYS A 20 -0.96 1.72 9.05
C LYS A 20 -1.17 0.62 8.02
N CYS A 21 -0.07 0.00 7.60
CA CYS A 21 -0.11 -1.04 6.60
C CYS A 21 0.98 -2.09 6.80
N SER A 22 0.83 -3.22 6.11
CA SER A 22 1.77 -4.33 6.09
C SER A 22 1.75 -4.98 4.71
N CYS A 23 2.89 -5.01 4.04
CA CYS A 23 3.07 -5.64 2.75
C CYS A 23 3.64 -7.05 2.90
N ASN A 24 2.99 -8.01 2.26
CA ASN A 24 3.52 -9.36 2.06
C ASN A 24 3.92 -9.54 0.60
N TYR A 25 5.18 -9.26 0.26
CA TYR A 25 5.65 -9.38 -1.13
C TYR A 25 5.56 -10.82 -1.67
N ALA A 26 5.78 -11.82 -0.81
CA ALA A 26 5.73 -13.23 -1.21
C ALA A 26 4.32 -13.64 -1.67
N LYS A 27 3.30 -13.07 -1.04
CA LYS A 27 1.88 -13.28 -1.39
C LYS A 27 1.32 -12.21 -2.33
N LYS A 28 2.06 -11.13 -2.56
CA LYS A 28 1.60 -9.92 -3.27
C LYS A 28 0.32 -9.31 -2.66
N ILE A 29 0.24 -9.31 -1.32
CA ILE A 29 -0.90 -8.77 -0.57
C ILE A 29 -0.42 -7.53 0.19
N LEU A 30 -1.22 -6.46 0.16
CA LEU A 30 -1.09 -5.29 1.01
C LEU A 30 -2.26 -5.30 1.99
N GLU A 31 -1.96 -5.40 3.28
CA GLU A 31 -2.93 -5.28 4.37
C GLU A 31 -2.88 -3.84 4.90
N VAL A 32 -4.04 -3.22 5.06
CA VAL A 32 -4.19 -1.84 5.51
C VAL A 32 -5.22 -1.77 6.63
N GLU A 33 -4.91 -1.05 7.70
CA GLU A 33 -5.89 -0.73 8.73
C GLU A 33 -6.59 0.57 8.35
N LEU A 34 -7.82 0.43 7.85
CA LEU A 34 -8.67 1.58 7.51
C LEU A 34 -9.35 2.10 8.77
N SER A 35 -9.05 3.34 9.13
CA SER A 35 -9.75 4.08 10.18
C SER A 35 -10.86 4.96 9.59
N ASP A 36 -10.73 5.38 8.33
CA ASP A 36 -11.70 6.24 7.64
C ASP A 36 -12.00 5.73 6.21
N PRO A 37 -13.25 5.77 5.73
CA PRO A 37 -13.60 5.35 4.36
C PRO A 37 -12.87 6.12 3.25
N ASN A 38 -12.47 7.37 3.51
CA ASN A 38 -11.74 8.20 2.55
C ASN A 38 -10.30 7.72 2.34
N GLU A 39 -9.73 6.95 3.27
CA GLU A 39 -8.38 6.39 3.14
C GLU A 39 -8.27 5.43 1.96
N HIS A 40 -9.35 4.74 1.60
CA HIS A 40 -9.36 3.84 0.45
C HIS A 40 -8.94 4.53 -0.85
N LYS A 41 -9.45 5.75 -1.07
CA LYS A 41 -9.09 6.55 -2.26
C LYS A 41 -7.62 6.96 -2.20
N LYS A 42 -7.14 7.38 -1.04
CA LYS A 42 -5.76 7.82 -0.81
C LYS A 42 -4.77 6.67 -1.02
N ILE A 43 -5.07 5.48 -0.50
CA ILE A 43 -4.28 4.25 -0.70
C ILE A 43 -4.17 3.94 -2.17
N LYS A 44 -5.29 3.95 -2.90
CA LYS A 44 -5.30 3.68 -4.33
C LYS A 44 -4.40 4.67 -5.09
N GLU A 45 -4.50 5.96 -4.81
CA GLU A 45 -3.68 6.99 -5.45
C GLU A 45 -2.18 6.80 -5.17
N ILE A 46 -1.81 6.44 -3.94
CA ILE A 46 -0.40 6.20 -3.55
C ILE A 46 0.15 4.96 -4.27
N VAL A 47 -0.59 3.85 -4.23
CA VAL A 47 -0.18 2.58 -4.83
C VAL A 47 -0.09 2.68 -6.35
N GLU A 48 -1.01 3.39 -7.00
CA GLU A 48 -0.97 3.65 -8.45
C GLU A 48 0.19 4.58 -8.85
N LYS A 49 0.51 5.60 -8.04
CA LYS A 49 1.71 6.43 -8.25
C LYS A 49 3.00 5.63 -8.16
N GLY A 50 3.04 4.61 -7.30
CA GLY A 50 4.14 3.64 -7.21
C GLY A 50 4.25 2.69 -8.41
N GLY A 51 3.33 2.77 -9.38
CA GLY A 51 3.31 1.90 -10.57
C GLY A 51 2.64 0.55 -10.35
N TYR A 52 1.91 0.38 -9.24
CA TYR A 52 1.19 -0.86 -8.94
C TYR A 52 -0.30 -0.72 -9.24
N LYS A 53 -0.95 -1.86 -9.49
CA LYS A 53 -2.39 -1.92 -9.72
C LYS A 53 -3.04 -2.74 -8.62
N ILE A 54 -4.01 -2.16 -7.93
CA ILE A 54 -4.82 -2.87 -6.94
C ILE A 54 -5.86 -3.72 -7.69
N THR A 55 -5.91 -5.01 -7.37
CA THR A 55 -6.95 -5.94 -7.80
C THR A 55 -7.63 -6.50 -6.56
N SER A 56 -8.90 -6.11 -6.36
CA SER A 56 -9.78 -6.55 -5.27
C SER A 56 -10.64 -7.73 -5.68
#